data_AF-A0A2V5PN66-F1
#
_entry.id   AF-A0A2V5PN66-F1
#
_cell.length_a   1.000
_cell.length_b   1.000
_cell.length_c   1.000
_cell.angle_alpha   90.00
_cell.angle_beta   90.00
_cell.angle_gamma   90.00
#
_symmetry.space_group_name_H-M   'P 1'
#
loop_
_entity.id
_entity.type
_entity.pdbx_description
1 polymer ?
#
loop_
_entity_poly.entity_id
_entity_poly.type
_entity_poly.pdbx_seq_one_letter_code
_entity_poly.pdbx_strand_id
1 'polypeptide(L)'
;RKTRNRPLTEAEKKQKQKLLENLAQAVMELPEDTADNGPFVGLMEIPTASVLGHEQPELVQAVNILNRGDLKRPREKAPPDIPAVLRQAMACKEDISGPFGSRKQFALWLTNTNHPLTARVMVNRLWQWHFGRGLVSTANDFGKMGQPPSHPDLLDWLAQQFMARGWSLKQMHRLLMLSRTYQMASRFVSEESSRLDPDNRLLWRMNRRRLEAEELWDGLHWASGTLSTNMGGCPVIPPLAKEEAEALREGWYWPVTAGPEEHNRRGVYFFVRRNFRFPMFDVFDYPINYVSAPGRDETTVAPQALWFLNNKTAWQQAQEFAGRLVADGTTGWNKQDLGGGQPAWQAPLADGCSGWAKRIESAQFLAGFDAPAGAIMTYAPASILYRVPWDTPGGALKIVGSLWHIRHVGVTNTWKLWKNDKTVLTEGLLEDKSGDSASPFSLANGSAGPSVLTNVPYAPGDSFRLEILKDDFVGVNLTFQGKQTNDLAFDFSFTSNPAPTGWQYSESLAQGGGPIGPLLQPHAAVAPERWIDQAWRIAFGRAASPPEIQEALQLLETLTKTESTAKSQESLPVLLAALPRQQAIALAQLCLALFNLNEFLYVD
;
A
#
# COMPACT_ATOMS: atom_id res chain seq x y z
N ARG A 1 -23.56 -21.63 13.24
CA ARG A 1 -24.12 -20.59 14.14
C ARG A 1 -23.12 -20.37 15.28
N LYS A 2 -22.63 -19.14 15.53
CA LYS A 2 -21.79 -18.85 16.71
C LYS A 2 -22.69 -18.85 17.97
N THR A 3 -22.48 -19.78 18.90
CA THR A 3 -23.06 -19.69 20.25
C THR A 3 -22.25 -18.66 21.05
N ARG A 4 -22.92 -17.68 21.67
CA ARG A 4 -22.28 -16.61 22.46
C ARG A 4 -21.59 -17.18 23.70
N ASN A 5 -20.32 -17.57 23.57
CA ASN A 5 -19.42 -18.09 24.62
C ASN A 5 -20.03 -19.11 25.62
N ARG A 6 -21.07 -19.85 25.21
CA ARG A 6 -21.62 -20.96 25.98
C ARG A 6 -21.14 -22.30 25.41
N PRO A 7 -20.88 -23.32 26.25
CA PRO A 7 -20.67 -24.68 25.77
C PRO A 7 -21.91 -25.17 25.01
N LEU A 8 -21.66 -25.96 23.96
CA LEU A 8 -22.72 -26.58 23.15
C LEU A 8 -23.50 -27.60 23.99
N THR A 9 -24.83 -27.54 23.93
CA THR A 9 -25.70 -28.56 24.52
C THR A 9 -25.52 -29.91 23.81
N GLU A 10 -25.83 -31.03 24.47
CA GLU A 10 -25.71 -32.38 23.87
C GLU A 10 -26.44 -32.52 22.53
N ALA A 11 -27.64 -31.93 22.40
CA ALA A 11 -28.37 -31.90 21.14
C ALA A 11 -27.63 -31.11 20.04
N GLU A 12 -27.05 -29.94 20.38
CA GLU A 12 -26.25 -29.15 19.43
C GLU A 12 -24.93 -29.84 19.06
N LYS A 13 -24.28 -30.55 20.00
CA LYS A 13 -23.11 -31.40 19.71
C LYS A 13 -23.47 -32.51 18.73
N LYS A 14 -24.55 -33.25 18.98
CA LYS A 14 -25.02 -34.34 18.11
C LYS A 14 -25.44 -33.83 16.72
N GLN A 15 -26.03 -32.64 16.64
CA GLN A 15 -26.34 -31.99 15.37
C GLN A 15 -25.07 -31.50 14.65
N LYS A 16 -24.07 -30.97 15.37
CA LYS A 16 -22.75 -30.63 14.80
C LYS A 16 -22.04 -31.88 14.26
N GLN A 17 -22.08 -32.98 15.01
CA GLN A 17 -21.53 -34.28 14.59
C GLN A 17 -22.15 -34.73 13.27
N LYS A 18 -23.49 -34.77 13.20
CA LYS A 18 -24.23 -35.15 11.98
C LYS A 18 -23.97 -34.21 10.79
N LEU A 19 -23.76 -32.91 11.04
CA LEU A 19 -23.39 -31.96 9.98
C LEU A 19 -21.96 -32.17 9.50
N LEU A 20 -21.02 -32.55 10.37
CA LEU A 20 -19.65 -32.90 9.98
C LEU A 20 -19.61 -34.22 9.19
N GLU A 21 -20.38 -35.22 9.61
CA GLU A 21 -20.54 -36.49 8.89
C GLU A 21 -21.13 -36.27 7.49
N ASN A 22 -22.22 -35.50 7.39
CA ASN A 22 -22.81 -35.13 6.10
C ASN A 22 -21.84 -34.33 5.19
N LEU A 23 -20.98 -33.48 5.78
CA LEU A 23 -20.04 -32.66 5.01
C LEU A 23 -18.82 -33.48 4.57
N ALA A 24 -18.35 -34.42 5.40
CA ALA A 24 -17.36 -35.40 4.99
C ALA A 24 -17.88 -36.32 3.87
N GLN A 25 -19.12 -36.78 3.98
CA GLN A 25 -19.80 -37.55 2.93
C GLN A 25 -19.87 -36.74 1.62
N ALA A 26 -20.33 -35.48 1.67
CA ALA A 26 -20.42 -34.61 0.49
C ALA A 26 -19.04 -34.29 -0.13
N VAL A 27 -17.97 -34.22 0.67
CA VAL A 27 -16.59 -34.04 0.16
C VAL A 27 -16.05 -35.32 -0.48
N MET A 28 -16.40 -36.50 0.04
CA MET A 28 -16.05 -37.80 -0.56
C MET A 28 -16.88 -38.14 -1.81
N GLU A 29 -18.05 -37.50 -1.98
CA GLU A 29 -18.91 -37.61 -3.17
C GLU A 29 -18.52 -36.63 -4.28
N LEU A 30 -17.61 -35.67 -4.02
CA LEU A 30 -16.98 -34.88 -5.08
C LEU A 30 -15.98 -35.77 -5.83
N PRO A 31 -16.00 -35.80 -7.18
CA PRO A 31 -14.97 -36.50 -7.94
C PRO A 31 -13.59 -35.88 -7.65
N GLU A 32 -12.57 -36.73 -7.48
CA GLU A 32 -11.19 -36.32 -7.11
C GLU A 32 -10.50 -35.42 -8.17
N ASP A 33 -11.13 -35.19 -9.32
CA ASP A 33 -10.52 -34.66 -10.54
C ASP A 33 -11.27 -33.42 -11.08
N THR A 34 -11.50 -32.42 -10.22
CA THR A 34 -12.00 -31.08 -10.64
C THR A 34 -11.09 -29.93 -10.20
N ALA A 35 -9.84 -30.23 -9.85
CA ALA A 35 -8.81 -29.23 -9.60
C ALA A 35 -7.52 -29.66 -10.30
N ASP A 36 -7.13 -28.94 -11.35
CA ASP A 36 -5.80 -29.04 -11.94
C ASP A 36 -4.74 -28.93 -10.83
N ASN A 37 -4.00 -30.02 -10.58
CA ASN A 37 -2.83 -30.03 -9.68
C ASN A 37 -1.61 -29.32 -10.31
N GLY A 38 -1.85 -28.26 -11.10
CA GLY A 38 -0.84 -27.32 -11.52
C GLY A 38 -0.52 -26.34 -10.40
N PRO A 39 0.73 -25.87 -10.26
CA PRO A 39 0.99 -24.71 -9.41
C PRO A 39 0.16 -23.53 -9.91
N PHE A 40 -0.45 -22.76 -9.00
CA PHE A 40 -1.19 -21.54 -9.35
C PHE A 40 -0.21 -20.49 -9.89
N VAL A 41 0.02 -20.48 -11.21
CA VAL A 41 0.86 -19.49 -11.88
C VAL A 41 0.05 -18.20 -12.07
N GLY A 42 0.07 -17.37 -11.02
CA GLY A 42 -0.73 -16.15 -10.98
C GLY A 42 -0.36 -15.13 -12.08
N LEU A 43 -1.30 -14.91 -13.01
CA LEU A 43 -1.49 -13.69 -13.82
C LEU A 43 -0.31 -13.14 -14.66
N MET A 44 0.83 -13.83 -14.72
CA MET A 44 2.10 -13.29 -15.24
C MET A 44 2.73 -14.15 -16.35
N GLU A 45 2.14 -15.30 -16.68
CA GLU A 45 2.31 -15.83 -18.03
C GLU A 45 1.57 -14.91 -19.02
N ILE A 46 2.08 -14.84 -20.25
CA ILE A 46 1.49 -14.09 -21.37
C ILE A 46 -0.02 -14.35 -21.38
N PRO A 47 -0.91 -13.36 -21.58
CA PRO A 47 -2.36 -13.58 -21.59
C PRO A 47 -2.75 -14.50 -22.75
N THR A 48 -2.62 -15.81 -22.50
CA THR A 48 -3.22 -16.88 -23.25
C THR A 48 -4.70 -16.75 -23.00
N ALA A 49 -5.37 -16.07 -23.94
CA ALA A 49 -6.78 -16.30 -24.14
C ALA A 49 -6.93 -17.80 -24.45
N SER A 50 -7.19 -18.58 -23.40
CA SER A 50 -7.82 -19.89 -23.51
C SER A 50 -9.16 -19.62 -24.18
N VAL A 51 -9.15 -19.72 -25.51
CA VAL A 51 -10.37 -19.73 -26.30
C VAL A 51 -11.14 -20.92 -25.75
N LEU A 52 -12.20 -20.63 -24.99
CA LEU A 52 -13.20 -21.60 -24.57
C LEU A 52 -13.85 -22.15 -25.85
N GLY A 53 -13.16 -23.10 -26.47
CA GLY A 53 -13.69 -23.98 -27.49
C GLY A 53 -14.66 -24.91 -26.79
N HIS A 54 -15.88 -24.96 -27.28
CA HIS A 54 -16.83 -25.96 -26.86
C HIS A 54 -16.33 -27.32 -27.33
N GLU A 55 -15.88 -28.18 -26.41
CA GLU A 55 -15.40 -29.53 -26.75
C GLU A 55 -16.43 -30.35 -27.53
N GLN A 56 -17.73 -30.05 -27.32
CA GLN A 56 -18.87 -30.59 -28.06
C GLN A 56 -19.42 -29.51 -29.02
N PRO A 57 -19.12 -29.58 -30.33
CA PRO A 57 -19.57 -28.60 -31.32
C PRO A 57 -21.09 -28.51 -31.43
N GLU A 58 -21.81 -29.60 -31.20
CA GLU A 58 -23.27 -29.68 -31.18
C GLU A 58 -23.94 -28.80 -30.09
N LEU A 59 -23.22 -28.43 -29.02
CA LEU A 59 -23.72 -27.50 -28.00
C LEU A 59 -23.69 -26.03 -28.47
N VAL A 60 -22.99 -25.73 -29.57
CA VAL A 60 -22.90 -24.36 -30.12
C VAL A 60 -24.19 -24.03 -30.86
N GLN A 61 -25.12 -23.36 -30.18
CA GLN A 61 -26.38 -22.91 -30.78
C GLN A 61 -26.14 -22.03 -32.02
N ALA A 62 -26.94 -22.26 -33.07
CA ALA A 62 -26.88 -21.47 -34.29
C ALA A 62 -27.29 -20.02 -34.03
N VAL A 63 -26.38 -19.09 -34.29
CA VAL A 63 -26.67 -17.64 -34.26
C VAL A 63 -27.45 -17.28 -35.53
N ASN A 64 -28.64 -16.70 -35.36
CA ASN A 64 -29.51 -16.31 -36.47
C ASN A 64 -29.72 -14.79 -36.47
N ILE A 65 -29.85 -14.19 -37.65
CA ILE A 65 -30.23 -12.79 -37.80
C ILE A 65 -31.68 -12.63 -37.30
N LEU A 66 -31.90 -11.77 -36.29
CA LEU A 66 -33.22 -11.59 -35.69
C LEU A 66 -34.03 -10.52 -36.43
N ASN A 67 -35.32 -10.76 -36.65
CA ASN A 67 -36.21 -9.75 -37.22
C ASN A 67 -36.42 -8.61 -36.22
N ARG A 68 -35.80 -7.44 -36.46
CA ARG A 68 -35.80 -6.27 -35.56
C ARG A 68 -35.31 -6.58 -34.13
N GLY A 69 -34.43 -7.56 -33.96
CA GLY A 69 -33.90 -7.95 -32.65
C GLY A 69 -34.82 -8.84 -31.80
N ASP A 70 -35.98 -9.26 -32.29
CA ASP A 70 -36.88 -10.18 -31.56
C ASP A 70 -36.29 -11.60 -31.51
N LEU A 71 -35.89 -12.03 -30.32
CA LEU A 71 -35.36 -13.37 -30.01
C LEU A 71 -36.28 -14.51 -30.45
N LYS A 72 -37.60 -14.28 -30.53
CA LYS A 72 -38.59 -15.28 -30.96
C LYS A 72 -38.78 -15.35 -32.48
N ARG A 73 -38.10 -14.49 -33.25
CA ARG A 73 -38.22 -14.38 -34.71
C ARG A 73 -36.86 -14.46 -35.40
N PRO A 74 -36.16 -15.62 -35.31
CA PRO A 74 -34.97 -15.87 -36.09
C PRO A 74 -35.28 -15.87 -37.59
N ARG A 75 -34.33 -15.39 -38.39
CA ARG A 75 -34.29 -15.51 -39.85
C ARG A 75 -33.12 -16.44 -40.24
N GLU A 76 -32.32 -16.02 -41.21
CA GLU A 76 -31.15 -16.71 -41.72
C GLU A 76 -30.06 -16.89 -40.66
N LYS A 77 -29.32 -17.99 -40.77
CA LYS A 77 -28.16 -18.29 -39.91
C LYS A 77 -27.00 -17.37 -40.28
N ALA A 78 -26.46 -16.66 -39.29
CA ALA A 78 -25.26 -15.85 -39.46
C ALA A 78 -24.02 -16.75 -39.31
N PRO A 79 -23.12 -16.84 -40.31
CA PRO A 79 -21.81 -17.47 -40.14
C PRO A 79 -20.92 -16.59 -39.25
N PRO A 80 -19.88 -17.14 -38.60
CA PRO A 80 -18.84 -16.35 -37.94
C PRO A 80 -18.13 -15.48 -38.97
N ASP A 81 -18.14 -14.17 -38.80
CA ASP A 81 -17.50 -13.25 -39.74
C ASP A 81 -17.11 -11.90 -39.09
N ILE A 82 -16.22 -11.15 -39.75
CA ILE A 82 -15.89 -9.76 -39.39
C ILE A 82 -16.89 -8.76 -39.99
N PRO A 83 -17.10 -7.59 -39.36
CA PRO A 83 -17.95 -6.54 -39.92
C PRO A 83 -17.52 -6.17 -41.34
N ALA A 84 -18.44 -6.26 -42.32
CA ALA A 84 -18.13 -6.14 -43.74
C ALA A 84 -17.39 -4.83 -44.12
N VAL A 85 -17.70 -3.72 -43.44
CA VAL A 85 -17.03 -2.42 -43.61
C VAL A 85 -15.53 -2.52 -43.28
N LEU A 86 -15.17 -3.28 -42.25
CA LEU A 86 -13.77 -3.47 -41.84
C LEU A 86 -13.04 -4.48 -42.74
N ARG A 87 -13.74 -5.52 -43.24
CA ARG A 87 -13.18 -6.41 -44.28
C ARG A 87 -12.76 -5.63 -45.52
N GLN A 88 -13.62 -4.72 -45.99
CA GLN A 88 -13.33 -3.85 -47.14
C GLN A 88 -12.16 -2.90 -46.86
N ALA A 89 -12.19 -2.19 -45.73
CA ALA A 89 -11.15 -1.22 -45.37
C ALA A 89 -9.74 -1.83 -45.20
N MET A 90 -9.66 -3.09 -44.77
CA MET A 90 -8.38 -3.80 -44.57
C MET A 90 -8.03 -4.79 -45.69
N ALA A 91 -8.82 -4.85 -46.78
CA ALA A 91 -8.65 -5.81 -47.88
C ALA A 91 -8.47 -7.28 -47.41
N CYS A 92 -9.17 -7.67 -46.33
CA CYS A 92 -9.01 -9.01 -45.74
C CYS A 92 -9.65 -10.07 -46.64
N LYS A 93 -8.82 -10.97 -47.19
CA LYS A 93 -9.22 -12.02 -48.15
C LYS A 93 -9.37 -13.41 -47.53
N GLU A 94 -9.07 -13.58 -46.26
CA GLU A 94 -9.14 -14.87 -45.58
C GLU A 94 -10.58 -15.18 -45.11
N ASP A 95 -11.04 -16.39 -45.41
CA ASP A 95 -12.30 -16.91 -44.89
C ASP A 95 -12.13 -17.41 -43.45
N ILE A 96 -13.03 -16.98 -42.57
CA ILE A 96 -13.01 -17.31 -41.14
C ILE A 96 -13.68 -18.67 -40.94
N SER A 97 -12.91 -19.74 -41.14
CA SER A 97 -13.43 -21.11 -41.14
C SER A 97 -13.72 -21.66 -39.73
N GLY A 98 -15.00 -21.91 -39.45
CA GLY A 98 -15.45 -22.80 -38.36
C GLY A 98 -15.56 -22.14 -36.97
N PRO A 99 -16.35 -22.76 -36.06
CA PRO A 99 -16.66 -22.17 -34.75
C PRO A 99 -15.40 -21.98 -33.88
N PHE A 100 -14.46 -22.91 -33.91
CA PHE A 100 -13.25 -22.89 -33.06
C PHE A 100 -12.11 -22.01 -33.61
N GLY A 101 -12.02 -21.86 -34.94
CA GLY A 101 -11.06 -20.95 -35.57
C GLY A 101 -11.45 -19.48 -35.38
N SER A 102 -12.75 -19.20 -35.42
CA SER A 102 -13.30 -17.84 -35.55
C SER A 102 -12.77 -16.81 -34.53
N ARG A 103 -12.78 -17.13 -33.23
CA ARG A 103 -12.33 -16.20 -32.18
C ARG A 103 -10.83 -15.94 -32.21
N LYS A 104 -10.02 -16.97 -32.48
CA LYS A 104 -8.56 -16.83 -32.62
C LYS A 104 -8.19 -16.04 -33.87
N GLN A 105 -8.81 -16.36 -35.01
CA GLN A 105 -8.64 -15.61 -36.26
C GLN A 105 -9.06 -14.15 -36.10
N PHE A 106 -10.18 -13.87 -35.44
CA PHE A 106 -10.63 -12.51 -35.15
C PHE A 106 -9.64 -11.75 -34.24
N ALA A 107 -9.10 -12.39 -33.20
CA ALA A 107 -8.08 -11.79 -32.34
C ALA A 107 -6.80 -11.46 -33.13
N LEU A 108 -6.28 -12.41 -33.91
CA LEU A 108 -5.10 -12.20 -34.76
C LEU A 108 -5.30 -11.11 -35.83
N TRP A 109 -6.51 -11.00 -36.36
CA TRP A 109 -6.89 -9.93 -37.29
C TRP A 109 -6.98 -8.56 -36.60
N LEU A 110 -7.56 -8.48 -35.39
CA LEU A 110 -7.61 -7.26 -34.58
C LEU A 110 -6.21 -6.77 -34.15
N THR A 111 -5.29 -7.69 -33.84
CA THR A 111 -3.91 -7.38 -33.40
C THR A 111 -2.89 -7.36 -34.54
N ASN A 112 -3.33 -7.42 -35.80
CA ASN A 112 -2.46 -7.27 -36.96
C ASN A 112 -1.82 -5.87 -36.96
N THR A 113 -0.53 -5.78 -37.31
CA THR A 113 0.21 -4.50 -37.36
C THR A 113 -0.38 -3.50 -38.36
N ASN A 114 -1.12 -3.99 -39.36
CA ASN A 114 -1.79 -3.17 -40.36
C ASN A 114 -3.21 -2.73 -39.91
N HIS A 115 -3.66 -3.11 -38.71
CA HIS A 115 -4.98 -2.75 -38.20
C HIS A 115 -5.00 -1.31 -37.64
N PRO A 116 -5.76 -0.37 -38.23
CA PRO A 116 -5.58 1.07 -38.01
C PRO A 116 -6.11 1.61 -36.66
N LEU A 117 -6.90 0.82 -35.92
CA LEU A 117 -7.59 1.29 -34.70
C LEU A 117 -7.09 0.64 -33.40
N THR A 118 -6.96 -0.69 -33.30
CA THR A 118 -6.66 -1.42 -32.04
C THR A 118 -5.50 -0.81 -31.24
N ALA A 119 -4.35 -0.56 -31.88
CA ALA A 119 -3.21 0.03 -31.20
C ALA A 119 -3.51 1.47 -30.72
N ARG A 120 -4.08 2.33 -31.58
CA ARG A 120 -4.49 3.71 -31.24
C ARG A 120 -5.49 3.75 -30.08
N VAL A 121 -6.53 2.92 -30.12
CA VAL A 121 -7.54 2.82 -29.07
C VAL A 121 -6.92 2.38 -27.74
N MET A 122 -6.02 1.38 -27.76
CA MET A 122 -5.39 0.92 -26.53
C MET A 122 -4.42 1.95 -25.94
N VAL A 123 -3.56 2.58 -26.74
CA VAL A 123 -2.65 3.63 -26.23
C VAL A 123 -3.41 4.87 -25.78
N ASN A 124 -4.55 5.20 -26.39
CA ASN A 124 -5.41 6.27 -25.91
C ASN A 124 -6.03 5.98 -24.54
N ARG A 125 -6.42 4.72 -24.28
CA ARG A 125 -6.85 4.31 -22.93
C ARG A 125 -5.69 4.35 -21.95
N LEU A 126 -4.52 3.83 -22.30
CA LEU A 126 -3.32 3.93 -21.45
C LEU A 126 -2.97 5.39 -21.11
N TRP A 127 -3.12 6.29 -22.09
CA TRP A 127 -2.96 7.73 -21.88
C TRP A 127 -4.02 8.30 -20.94
N GLN A 128 -5.31 8.01 -21.19
CA GLN A 128 -6.43 8.43 -20.34
C GLN A 128 -6.24 8.02 -18.88
N TRP A 129 -5.81 6.78 -18.61
CA TRP A 129 -5.55 6.30 -17.25
C TRP A 129 -4.40 7.03 -16.54
N HIS A 130 -3.43 7.57 -17.27
CA HIS A 130 -2.28 8.30 -16.69
C HIS A 130 -2.51 9.81 -16.61
N PHE A 131 -3.28 10.41 -17.52
CA PHE A 131 -3.45 11.87 -17.65
C PHE A 131 -4.91 12.35 -17.41
N GLY A 132 -5.80 11.45 -16.97
CA GLY A 132 -7.24 11.65 -16.78
C GLY A 132 -8.05 11.71 -18.09
N ARG A 133 -7.52 12.40 -19.11
CA ARG A 133 -8.18 12.61 -20.42
C ARG A 133 -7.36 11.98 -21.55
N GLY A 134 -8.01 11.15 -22.37
CA GLY A 134 -7.40 10.58 -23.58
C GLY A 134 -7.06 11.65 -24.62
N LEU A 135 -6.07 11.36 -25.48
CA LEU A 135 -5.74 12.18 -26.65
C LEU A 135 -6.96 12.33 -27.57
N VAL A 136 -7.72 11.26 -27.76
CA VAL A 136 -9.11 11.25 -28.21
C VAL A 136 -9.99 11.19 -26.97
N SER A 137 -10.79 12.22 -26.70
CA SER A 137 -11.63 12.28 -25.50
C SER A 137 -12.80 11.28 -25.53
N THR A 138 -13.23 10.85 -26.72
CA THR A 138 -14.26 9.82 -26.91
C THR A 138 -13.63 8.42 -26.96
N ALA A 139 -13.22 7.89 -25.81
CA ALA A 139 -12.43 6.65 -25.74
C ALA A 139 -13.06 5.40 -26.38
N ASN A 140 -14.39 5.36 -26.52
CA ASN A 140 -15.12 4.30 -27.23
C ASN A 140 -15.53 4.65 -28.67
N ASP A 141 -15.31 5.88 -29.14
CA ASP A 141 -15.67 6.33 -30.50
C ASP A 141 -14.50 7.07 -31.17
N PHE A 142 -13.87 6.37 -32.11
CA PHE A 142 -12.82 6.87 -33.01
C PHE A 142 -13.35 7.12 -34.43
N GLY A 143 -14.67 7.03 -34.62
CA GLY A 143 -15.36 7.29 -35.87
C GLY A 143 -15.74 8.76 -36.06
N LYS A 144 -16.58 9.04 -37.05
CA LYS A 144 -17.03 10.40 -37.40
C LYS A 144 -17.90 11.08 -36.34
N MET A 145 -18.44 10.32 -35.38
CA MET A 145 -19.22 10.86 -34.25
C MET A 145 -18.34 11.10 -33.01
N GLY A 146 -17.11 10.56 -33.01
CA GLY A 146 -16.08 10.85 -32.02
C GLY A 146 -15.41 12.21 -32.21
N GLN A 147 -14.60 12.61 -31.23
CA GLN A 147 -13.78 13.81 -31.29
C GLN A 147 -12.42 13.53 -31.96
N PRO A 148 -11.86 14.49 -32.74
CA PRO A 148 -10.52 14.34 -33.29
C PRO A 148 -9.45 14.36 -32.18
N PRO A 149 -8.31 13.67 -32.37
CA PRO A 149 -7.22 13.65 -31.39
C PRO A 149 -6.66 15.05 -31.13
N SER A 150 -6.27 15.32 -29.89
CA SER A 150 -5.54 16.55 -29.52
C SER A 150 -4.16 16.62 -30.17
N HIS A 151 -3.46 15.48 -30.23
CA HIS A 151 -2.12 15.34 -30.79
C HIS A 151 -2.08 14.09 -31.70
N PRO A 152 -2.43 14.20 -33.00
CA PRO A 152 -2.49 13.05 -33.91
C PRO A 152 -1.15 12.34 -34.07
N ASP A 153 -0.06 13.10 -34.29
CA ASP A 153 1.28 12.52 -34.52
C ASP A 153 1.79 11.76 -33.29
N LEU A 154 1.47 12.25 -32.08
CA LEU A 154 1.79 11.58 -30.82
C LEU A 154 0.99 10.29 -30.64
N LEU A 155 -0.31 10.29 -30.97
CA LEU A 155 -1.15 9.10 -30.93
C LEU A 155 -0.62 8.01 -31.88
N ASP A 156 -0.22 8.41 -33.10
CA ASP A 156 0.32 7.50 -34.11
C ASP A 156 1.71 6.97 -33.73
N TRP A 157 2.57 7.81 -33.17
CA TRP A 157 3.86 7.39 -32.64
C TRP A 157 3.71 6.42 -31.46
N LEU A 158 2.81 6.70 -30.50
CA LEU A 158 2.54 5.81 -29.37
C LEU A 158 1.97 4.46 -29.84
N ALA A 159 1.08 4.45 -30.83
CA ALA A 159 0.53 3.23 -31.40
C ALA A 159 1.64 2.37 -32.07
N GLN A 160 2.55 2.99 -32.81
CA GLN A 160 3.72 2.31 -33.38
C GLN A 160 4.66 1.78 -32.30
N GLN A 161 4.96 2.56 -31.26
CA GLN A 161 5.77 2.13 -30.12
C GLN A 161 5.17 0.92 -29.40
N PHE A 162 3.84 0.91 -29.21
CA PHE A 162 3.15 -0.20 -28.55
C PHE A 162 3.27 -1.51 -29.34
N MET A 163 3.11 -1.47 -30.66
CA MET A 163 3.30 -2.63 -31.53
C MET A 163 4.78 -3.07 -31.58
N ALA A 164 5.71 -2.13 -31.73
CA ALA A 164 7.15 -2.41 -31.76
C ALA A 164 7.68 -3.02 -30.44
N ARG A 165 7.02 -2.74 -29.31
CA ARG A 165 7.30 -3.31 -27.98
C ARG A 165 6.55 -4.63 -27.71
N GLY A 166 6.07 -5.29 -28.76
CA GLY A 166 5.39 -6.58 -28.66
C GLY A 166 4.08 -6.51 -27.86
N TRP A 167 3.33 -5.40 -27.97
CA TRP A 167 2.08 -5.16 -27.25
C TRP A 167 2.21 -5.18 -25.71
N SER A 168 3.41 -4.93 -25.17
CA SER A 168 3.66 -4.94 -23.73
C SER A 168 3.12 -3.69 -23.02
N LEU A 169 2.00 -3.85 -22.29
CA LEU A 169 1.40 -2.79 -21.47
C LEU A 169 2.39 -2.22 -20.44
N LYS A 170 3.15 -3.09 -19.75
CA LYS A 170 4.14 -2.69 -18.74
C LYS A 170 5.25 -1.79 -19.31
N GLN A 171 5.69 -2.05 -20.55
CA GLN A 171 6.65 -1.18 -21.22
C GLN A 171 6.05 0.17 -21.61
N MET A 172 4.79 0.20 -22.07
CA MET A 172 4.10 1.46 -22.38
C MET A 172 3.85 2.31 -21.14
N HIS A 173 3.42 1.72 -20.03
CA HIS A 173 3.31 2.44 -18.75
C HIS A 173 4.65 3.06 -18.35
N ARG A 174 5.75 2.30 -18.42
CA ARG A 174 7.10 2.83 -18.13
C ARG A 174 7.49 3.97 -19.08
N LEU A 175 7.14 3.89 -20.37
CA LEU A 175 7.41 4.94 -21.35
C LEU A 175 6.63 6.24 -21.02
N LEU A 176 5.36 6.12 -20.64
CA LEU A 176 4.53 7.28 -20.26
C LEU A 176 5.03 7.90 -18.94
N MET A 177 5.29 7.09 -17.92
CA MET A 177 5.72 7.55 -16.59
C MET A 177 7.15 8.15 -16.57
N LEU A 178 7.99 7.79 -17.55
CA LEU A 178 9.31 8.40 -17.75
C LEU A 178 9.28 9.62 -18.70
N SER A 179 8.11 10.01 -19.21
CA SER A 179 7.98 11.22 -20.01
C SER A 179 8.07 12.47 -19.14
N ARG A 180 8.66 13.55 -19.69
CA ARG A 180 8.67 14.86 -19.02
C ARG A 180 7.25 15.32 -18.66
N THR A 181 6.27 15.05 -19.54
CA THR A 181 4.85 15.43 -19.36
C THR A 181 4.22 14.80 -18.13
N TYR A 182 4.49 13.51 -17.86
CA TYR A 182 4.00 12.83 -16.65
C TYR A 182 4.70 13.33 -15.38
N GLN A 183 5.96 13.76 -15.49
CA GLN A 183 6.77 14.26 -14.37
C GLN A 183 6.60 15.77 -14.12
N MET A 184 5.63 16.43 -14.76
CA MET A 184 5.30 17.83 -14.48
C MET A 184 4.57 17.95 -13.15
N ALA A 185 4.77 19.04 -12.42
CA ALA A 185 3.95 19.32 -11.25
C ALA A 185 2.52 19.71 -11.66
N SER A 186 1.53 19.40 -10.82
CA SER A 186 0.13 19.83 -10.97
C SER A 186 -0.12 21.31 -10.67
N ARG A 187 0.90 21.96 -10.08
CA ARG A 187 0.85 23.31 -9.50
C ARG A 187 0.35 24.34 -10.53
N PHE A 188 -0.43 25.29 -10.05
CA PHE A 188 -0.86 26.43 -10.85
C PHE A 188 0.30 27.44 -10.94
N VAL A 189 0.92 27.56 -12.11
CA VAL A 189 2.13 28.39 -12.32
C VAL A 189 1.84 29.68 -13.10
N SER A 190 0.89 29.68 -14.03
CA SER A 190 0.62 30.82 -14.90
C SER A 190 -0.87 31.02 -15.17
N GLU A 191 -1.37 32.22 -14.89
CA GLU A 191 -2.73 32.62 -15.23
C GLU A 191 -2.90 32.79 -16.75
N GLU A 192 -1.86 33.22 -17.46
CA GLU A 192 -1.87 33.35 -18.93
C GLU A 192 -2.08 31.99 -19.60
N SER A 193 -1.34 30.97 -19.19
CA SER A 193 -1.50 29.60 -19.70
C SER A 193 -2.90 29.05 -19.40
N SER A 194 -3.45 29.36 -18.21
CA SER A 194 -4.82 28.97 -17.85
C SER A 194 -5.91 29.72 -18.61
N ARG A 195 -5.64 30.92 -19.14
CA ARG A 195 -6.58 31.66 -20.01
C ARG A 195 -6.54 31.15 -21.45
N LEU A 196 -5.37 30.70 -21.92
CA LEU A 196 -5.18 30.15 -23.27
C LEU A 196 -5.66 28.69 -23.39
N ASP A 197 -5.43 27.87 -22.35
CA ASP A 197 -5.81 26.45 -22.31
C ASP A 197 -6.33 26.07 -20.90
N PRO A 198 -7.58 26.47 -20.56
CA PRO A 198 -8.19 26.19 -19.26
C PRO A 198 -8.41 24.69 -19.03
N ASP A 199 -8.69 23.94 -20.10
CA ASP A 199 -8.88 22.49 -20.11
C ASP A 199 -7.57 21.68 -19.95
N ASN A 200 -6.42 22.37 -19.97
CA ASN A 200 -5.08 21.77 -20.01
C ASN A 200 -4.91 20.71 -21.13
N ARG A 201 -5.55 20.94 -22.28
CA ARG A 201 -5.51 20.05 -23.47
C ARG A 201 -4.10 19.93 -24.05
N LEU A 202 -3.26 20.95 -23.90
CA LEU A 202 -1.87 21.01 -24.32
C LEU A 202 -0.89 20.51 -23.25
N LEU A 203 -1.39 20.13 -22.06
CA LEU A 203 -0.63 19.52 -20.97
C LEU A 203 0.57 20.37 -20.52
N TRP A 204 0.30 21.64 -20.25
CA TRP A 204 1.26 22.61 -19.71
C TRP A 204 1.53 22.43 -18.20
N ARG A 205 0.77 21.54 -17.55
CA ARG A 205 0.98 21.02 -16.18
C ARG A 205 0.39 19.61 -16.05
N MET A 206 0.62 18.93 -14.93
CA MET A 206 -0.10 17.69 -14.63
C MET A 206 -1.54 18.00 -14.20
N ASN A 207 -2.46 17.09 -14.51
CA ASN A 207 -3.85 17.17 -14.05
C ASN A 207 -3.98 16.50 -12.68
N ARG A 208 -4.49 17.25 -11.70
CA ARG A 208 -4.99 16.64 -10.46
C ARG A 208 -6.11 15.66 -10.80
N ARG A 209 -5.96 14.40 -10.42
CA ARG A 209 -6.94 13.34 -10.66
C ARG A 209 -7.62 12.97 -9.35
N ARG A 210 -8.93 12.73 -9.39
CA ARG A 210 -9.63 12.20 -8.22
C ARG A 210 -9.34 10.70 -8.05
N LEU A 211 -9.22 10.24 -6.81
CA LEU A 211 -9.20 8.82 -6.49
C LEU A 211 -10.53 8.16 -6.85
N GLU A 212 -10.46 7.03 -7.54
CA GLU A 212 -11.62 6.18 -7.84
C GLU A 212 -12.08 5.44 -6.56
N ALA A 213 -13.32 4.94 -6.53
CA ALA A 213 -13.89 4.29 -5.35
C ALA A 213 -12.99 3.22 -4.70
N GLU A 214 -12.37 2.36 -5.51
CA GLU A 214 -11.46 1.31 -5.07
C GLU A 214 -10.13 1.87 -4.56
N GLU A 215 -9.61 2.94 -5.18
CA GLU A 215 -8.37 3.60 -4.76
C GLU A 215 -8.58 4.39 -3.45
N LEU A 216 -9.76 4.99 -3.28
CA LEU A 216 -10.15 5.70 -2.08
C LEU A 216 -10.35 4.73 -0.90
N TRP A 217 -10.92 3.56 -1.15
CA TRP A 217 -10.96 2.46 -0.19
C TRP A 217 -9.54 1.99 0.19
N ASP A 218 -8.71 1.70 -0.81
CA ASP A 218 -7.32 1.30 -0.60
C ASP A 218 -6.54 2.37 0.21
N GLY A 219 -6.71 3.65 -0.12
CA GLY A 219 -6.07 4.79 0.54
C GLY A 219 -6.52 4.98 1.99
N LEU A 220 -7.83 4.86 2.27
CA LEU A 220 -8.39 4.92 3.62
C LEU A 220 -7.78 3.85 4.53
N HIS A 221 -7.75 2.60 4.05
CA HIS A 221 -7.17 1.47 4.80
C HIS A 221 -5.64 1.55 4.87
N TRP A 222 -4.97 2.10 3.84
CA TRP A 222 -3.52 2.28 3.84
C TRP A 222 -3.06 3.34 4.84
N ALA A 223 -3.75 4.48 4.90
CA ALA A 223 -3.49 5.54 5.87
C ALA A 223 -3.70 5.02 7.31
N SER A 224 -4.78 4.28 7.52
CA SER A 224 -5.11 3.65 8.81
C SER A 224 -4.18 2.50 9.21
N GLY A 225 -3.37 1.98 8.28
CA GLY A 225 -2.48 0.83 8.52
C GLY A 225 -3.19 -0.53 8.59
N THR A 226 -4.43 -0.60 8.13
CA THR A 226 -5.29 -1.80 8.22
C THR A 226 -5.45 -2.55 6.89
N LEU A 227 -4.89 -2.02 5.79
CA LEU A 227 -4.98 -2.58 4.44
C LEU A 227 -4.30 -3.95 4.33
N SER A 228 -5.05 -4.96 3.90
CA SER A 228 -4.51 -6.26 3.55
C SER A 228 -3.99 -6.26 2.10
N THR A 229 -2.67 -6.37 1.96
CA THR A 229 -1.93 -6.36 0.67
C THR A 229 -1.91 -7.72 -0.04
N ASN A 230 -2.54 -8.75 0.55
CA ASN A 230 -2.63 -10.09 -0.03
C ASN A 230 -3.19 -10.06 -1.47
N MET A 231 -2.50 -10.68 -2.41
CA MET A 231 -2.88 -10.73 -3.83
C MET A 231 -3.48 -12.09 -4.23
N GLY A 232 -4.45 -12.08 -5.14
CA GLY A 232 -5.09 -13.29 -5.69
C GLY A 232 -6.16 -13.92 -4.79
N GLY A 233 -6.49 -15.20 -5.01
CA GLY A 233 -7.51 -15.91 -4.24
C GLY A 233 -8.95 -15.50 -4.56
N CYS A 234 -9.90 -15.96 -3.73
CA CYS A 234 -11.33 -15.70 -3.91
C CYS A 234 -11.71 -14.22 -3.69
N PRO A 235 -12.81 -13.74 -4.31
CA PRO A 235 -13.36 -12.43 -4.02
C PRO A 235 -13.81 -12.29 -2.56
N VAL A 236 -13.60 -11.11 -1.98
CA VAL A 236 -14.02 -10.78 -0.62
C VAL A 236 -15.39 -10.11 -0.62
N ILE A 237 -16.19 -10.44 0.40
CA ILE A 237 -17.49 -9.86 0.66
C ILE A 237 -17.39 -9.16 2.04
N PRO A 238 -17.11 -7.84 2.08
CA PRO A 238 -16.99 -7.10 3.34
C PRO A 238 -18.35 -7.03 4.07
N PRO A 239 -18.36 -6.79 5.40
CA PRO A 239 -19.59 -6.58 6.14
C PRO A 239 -20.26 -5.27 5.69
N LEU A 240 -21.59 -5.29 5.65
CA LEU A 240 -22.41 -4.10 5.43
C LEU A 240 -22.92 -3.56 6.78
N ALA A 241 -23.22 -2.26 6.83
CA ALA A 241 -24.06 -1.71 7.87
C ALA A 241 -25.47 -2.35 7.82
N LYS A 242 -26.25 -2.27 8.91
CA LYS A 242 -27.61 -2.85 8.94
C LYS A 242 -28.50 -2.17 7.90
N GLU A 243 -28.37 -0.86 7.84
CA GLU A 243 -29.09 0.07 7.00
C GLU A 243 -28.74 -0.16 5.51
N GLU A 244 -27.49 -0.52 5.22
CA GLU A 244 -27.02 -0.94 3.88
C GLU A 244 -27.53 -2.34 3.50
N ALA A 245 -27.62 -3.25 4.47
CA ALA A 245 -28.12 -4.61 4.25
C ALA A 245 -29.64 -4.66 4.03
N GLU A 246 -30.41 -3.67 4.49
CA GLU A 246 -31.86 -3.53 4.22
C GLU A 246 -32.17 -3.28 2.73
N ALA A 247 -31.22 -2.76 1.95
CA ALA A 247 -31.34 -2.65 0.50
C ALA A 247 -31.22 -4.01 -0.23
N LEU A 248 -30.79 -5.08 0.46
CA LEU A 248 -30.78 -6.44 -0.08
C LEU A 248 -32.17 -7.05 0.03
N ARG A 249 -32.70 -7.55 -1.10
CA ARG A 249 -33.94 -8.33 -1.13
C ARG A 249 -33.91 -9.56 -0.21
N GLU A 250 -32.74 -10.16 -0.04
CA GLU A 250 -32.52 -11.39 0.74
C GLU A 250 -31.15 -11.34 1.42
N GLY A 251 -31.03 -11.68 2.70
CA GLY A 251 -29.74 -11.60 3.41
C GLY A 251 -28.63 -12.51 2.85
N TRP A 252 -29.01 -13.62 2.19
CA TRP A 252 -28.04 -14.52 1.54
C TRP A 252 -27.46 -13.96 0.24
N TYR A 253 -27.94 -12.81 -0.24
CA TYR A 253 -27.40 -12.12 -1.41
C TYR A 253 -26.03 -11.47 -1.18
N TRP A 254 -25.61 -11.35 0.08
CA TRP A 254 -24.31 -10.80 0.47
C TRP A 254 -23.68 -11.65 1.59
N PRO A 255 -23.17 -12.87 1.26
CA PRO A 255 -22.60 -13.78 2.25
C PRO A 255 -21.22 -13.28 2.69
N VAL A 256 -21.18 -12.46 3.74
CA VAL A 256 -19.96 -11.85 4.31
C VAL A 256 -18.87 -12.90 4.53
N THR A 257 -17.66 -12.61 4.05
CA THR A 257 -16.48 -13.47 4.16
C THR A 257 -16.20 -13.84 5.61
N ALA A 258 -15.82 -15.10 5.88
CA ALA A 258 -15.73 -15.63 7.23
C ALA A 258 -14.55 -15.04 8.06
N GLY A 259 -13.43 -14.73 7.40
CA GLY A 259 -12.23 -14.15 7.99
C GLY A 259 -12.28 -12.62 8.05
N PRO A 260 -12.34 -11.98 9.24
CA PRO A 260 -12.37 -10.52 9.36
C PRO A 260 -11.10 -9.84 8.83
N GLU A 261 -9.95 -10.51 8.89
CA GLU A 261 -8.68 -10.08 8.32
C GLU A 261 -8.71 -9.89 6.80
N GLU A 262 -9.66 -10.53 6.10
CA GLU A 262 -9.84 -10.37 4.67
C GLU A 262 -10.73 -9.16 4.33
N HIS A 263 -11.51 -8.62 5.27
CA HIS A 263 -12.49 -7.55 5.01
C HIS A 263 -11.84 -6.24 4.55
N ASN A 264 -10.60 -5.99 4.97
CA ASN A 264 -9.79 -4.82 4.61
C ASN A 264 -8.87 -5.10 3.41
N ARG A 265 -9.16 -6.09 2.57
CA ARG A 265 -8.42 -6.29 1.31
C ARG A 265 -8.69 -5.15 0.33
N ARG A 266 -7.78 -5.02 -0.64
CA ARG A 266 -7.87 -4.02 -1.71
C ARG A 266 -9.21 -4.10 -2.44
N GLY A 267 -9.80 -2.95 -2.78
CA GLY A 267 -11.14 -2.84 -3.37
C GLY A 267 -11.31 -3.62 -4.68
N VAL A 268 -10.21 -3.83 -5.43
CA VAL A 268 -10.17 -4.67 -6.64
C VAL A 268 -10.53 -6.14 -6.40
N TYR A 269 -10.41 -6.64 -5.17
CA TYR A 269 -10.79 -8.01 -4.79
C TYR A 269 -12.24 -8.13 -4.30
N PHE A 270 -13.02 -7.05 -4.29
CA PHE A 270 -14.38 -7.08 -3.79
C PHE A 270 -15.32 -7.80 -4.75
N PHE A 271 -16.26 -8.56 -4.18
CA PHE A 271 -17.27 -9.25 -4.93
C PHE A 271 -18.28 -8.28 -5.55
N VAL A 272 -18.30 -8.22 -6.88
CA VAL A 272 -19.19 -7.34 -7.64
C VAL A 272 -20.37 -8.14 -8.18
N ARG A 273 -21.60 -7.74 -7.85
CA ARG A 273 -22.82 -8.26 -8.49
C ARG A 273 -23.40 -7.25 -9.47
N ARG A 274 -24.04 -7.75 -10.52
CA ARG A 274 -24.74 -6.92 -11.53
C ARG A 274 -25.84 -6.03 -10.94
N ASN A 275 -26.52 -6.50 -9.89
CA ASN A 275 -27.72 -5.87 -9.32
C ASN A 275 -27.48 -5.25 -7.92
N PHE A 276 -26.30 -5.42 -7.35
CA PHE A 276 -25.94 -4.86 -6.05
C PHE A 276 -24.43 -4.63 -6.02
N ARG A 277 -24.02 -3.37 -5.88
CA ARG A 277 -22.62 -2.94 -5.73
C ARG A 277 -22.38 -2.65 -4.25
N PHE A 278 -21.12 -2.68 -3.82
CA PHE A 278 -20.78 -2.25 -2.47
C PHE A 278 -21.20 -0.77 -2.29
N PRO A 279 -21.97 -0.39 -1.24
CA PRO A 279 -22.62 0.92 -1.18
C PRO A 279 -21.65 2.12 -1.25
N MET A 280 -20.47 2.01 -0.63
CA MET A 280 -19.41 3.01 -0.74
C MET A 280 -19.00 3.24 -2.20
N PHE A 281 -18.85 2.18 -2.99
CA PHE A 281 -18.47 2.29 -4.39
C PHE A 281 -19.54 3.03 -5.22
N ASP A 282 -20.84 2.81 -4.93
CA ASP A 282 -21.91 3.52 -5.64
C ASP A 282 -21.97 5.03 -5.29
N VAL A 283 -21.53 5.42 -4.09
CA VAL A 283 -21.39 6.83 -3.67
C VAL A 283 -20.21 7.53 -4.36
N PHE A 284 -19.13 6.79 -4.66
CA PHE A 284 -17.93 7.29 -5.34
C PHE A 284 -17.87 6.88 -6.81
N ASP A 285 -18.99 7.06 -7.52
CA ASP A 285 -19.11 7.02 -8.98
C ASP A 285 -18.62 5.70 -9.65
N TYR A 286 -18.70 4.56 -8.95
CA TYR A 286 -18.31 3.26 -9.50
C TYR A 286 -19.22 2.87 -10.68
N PRO A 287 -18.66 2.49 -11.85
CA PRO A 287 -19.40 2.32 -13.09
C PRO A 287 -20.43 1.19 -13.04
N ILE A 288 -21.47 1.35 -13.85
CA ILE A 288 -22.60 0.42 -13.88
C ILE A 288 -22.23 -0.83 -14.67
N ASN A 289 -22.08 -1.97 -13.96
CA ASN A 289 -21.57 -3.26 -14.48
C ASN A 289 -22.39 -3.94 -15.61
N TYR A 290 -23.45 -3.31 -16.12
CA TYR A 290 -24.26 -3.84 -17.22
C TYR A 290 -24.23 -2.98 -18.49
N VAL A 291 -23.45 -1.90 -18.51
CA VAL A 291 -23.16 -1.07 -19.69
C VAL A 291 -21.65 -0.91 -19.87
N SER A 292 -21.20 -0.54 -21.06
CA SER A 292 -19.79 -0.22 -21.30
C SER A 292 -19.47 1.19 -20.81
N ALA A 293 -18.49 1.32 -19.92
CA ALA A 293 -17.97 2.60 -19.44
C ALA A 293 -16.68 2.97 -20.22
N PRO A 294 -16.67 4.03 -21.05
CA PRO A 294 -15.46 4.55 -21.72
C PRO A 294 -14.47 5.24 -20.77
N GLY A 295 -14.98 5.68 -19.62
CA GLY A 295 -14.28 6.31 -18.51
C GLY A 295 -15.20 6.27 -17.29
N ARG A 296 -14.73 6.76 -16.15
CA ARG A 296 -15.54 6.92 -14.94
C ARG A 296 -15.99 8.38 -14.84
N ASP A 297 -17.15 8.60 -14.27
CA ASP A 297 -17.60 9.95 -13.92
C ASP A 297 -16.88 10.37 -12.63
N GLU A 298 -16.53 11.66 -12.51
CA GLU A 298 -15.95 12.22 -11.28
C GLU A 298 -16.89 13.31 -10.75
N THR A 299 -17.77 12.97 -9.81
CA THR A 299 -18.72 13.93 -9.22
C THR A 299 -18.24 14.42 -7.87
N THR A 300 -18.47 15.70 -7.55
CA THR A 300 -18.17 16.28 -6.22
C THR A 300 -19.49 16.73 -5.60
N VAL A 301 -20.07 15.86 -4.77
CA VAL A 301 -21.43 16.03 -4.24
C VAL A 301 -21.48 15.82 -2.73
N ALA A 302 -22.33 16.57 -2.03
CA ALA A 302 -22.46 16.52 -0.57
C ALA A 302 -22.66 15.10 0.03
N PRO A 303 -23.40 14.16 -0.60
CA PRO A 303 -23.49 12.78 -0.11
C PRO A 303 -22.15 12.04 0.07
N GLN A 304 -21.12 12.36 -0.71
CA GLN A 304 -19.78 11.76 -0.58
C GLN A 304 -19.09 12.22 0.71
N ALA A 305 -19.14 13.52 1.00
CA ALA A 305 -18.60 14.06 2.26
C ALA A 305 -19.41 13.60 3.49
N LEU A 306 -20.73 13.45 3.33
CA LEU A 306 -21.61 12.87 4.35
C LEU A 306 -21.35 11.37 4.56
N TRP A 307 -20.88 10.64 3.55
CA TRP A 307 -20.50 9.23 3.72
C TRP A 307 -19.35 9.11 4.71
N PHE A 308 -18.27 9.90 4.59
CA PHE A 308 -17.19 9.90 5.57
C PHE A 308 -17.68 10.21 6.98
N LEU A 309 -18.48 11.27 7.16
CA LEU A 309 -18.94 11.71 8.48
C LEU A 309 -19.90 10.75 9.18
N ASN A 310 -20.66 9.93 8.44
CA ASN A 310 -21.73 9.10 8.99
C ASN A 310 -21.49 7.59 8.86
N ASN A 311 -20.53 7.13 8.05
CA ASN A 311 -20.29 5.71 7.84
C ASN A 311 -19.42 5.11 8.97
N LYS A 312 -19.89 3.99 9.52
CA LYS A 312 -19.23 3.26 10.63
C LYS A 312 -17.82 2.79 10.25
N THR A 313 -17.60 2.42 8.99
CA THR A 313 -16.29 1.99 8.48
C THR A 313 -15.31 3.16 8.43
N ALA A 314 -15.74 4.32 7.92
CA ALA A 314 -14.90 5.54 7.90
C ALA A 314 -14.50 5.97 9.32
N TRP A 315 -15.44 5.93 10.28
CA TRP A 315 -15.15 6.20 11.69
C TRP A 315 -14.16 5.20 12.31
N GLN A 316 -14.36 3.89 12.08
CA GLN A 316 -13.43 2.86 12.54
C GLN A 316 -12.03 3.05 11.95
N GLN A 317 -11.91 3.36 10.66
CA GLN A 317 -10.61 3.64 10.03
C GLN A 317 -9.98 4.91 10.61
N ALA A 318 -10.75 5.95 10.94
CA ALA A 318 -10.23 7.13 11.63
C ALA A 318 -9.71 6.83 13.05
N GLN A 319 -10.35 5.89 13.77
CA GLN A 319 -9.86 5.42 15.07
C GLN A 319 -8.58 4.59 14.94
N GLU A 320 -8.48 3.70 13.95
CA GLU A 320 -7.26 2.92 13.71
C GLU A 320 -6.11 3.82 13.21
N PHE A 321 -6.39 4.83 12.38
CA PHE A 321 -5.40 5.84 11.97
C PHE A 321 -4.88 6.65 13.17
N ALA A 322 -5.77 7.12 14.05
CA ALA A 322 -5.35 7.77 15.29
C ALA A 322 -4.53 6.82 16.19
N GLY A 323 -4.89 5.54 16.27
CA GLY A 323 -4.12 4.50 16.97
C GLY A 323 -2.72 4.33 16.36
N ARG A 324 -2.61 4.31 15.04
CA ARG A 324 -1.35 4.29 14.30
C ARG A 324 -0.49 5.52 14.58
N LEU A 325 -1.05 6.74 14.63
CA LEU A 325 -0.29 7.96 14.94
C LEU A 325 0.30 7.93 16.36
N VAL A 326 -0.40 7.31 17.31
CA VAL A 326 0.12 7.09 18.67
C VAL A 326 1.20 6.00 18.67
N ALA A 327 1.00 4.91 17.93
CA ALA A 327 1.93 3.76 17.86
C ALA A 327 3.22 4.04 17.08
N ASP A 328 3.14 4.65 15.89
CA ASP A 328 4.31 5.04 15.07
C ASP A 328 5.15 6.14 15.77
N GLY A 329 4.59 6.84 16.77
CA GLY A 329 5.36 7.64 17.72
C GLY A 329 6.40 6.85 18.53
N THR A 330 6.37 5.51 18.45
CA THR A 330 7.28 4.57 19.13
C THR A 330 8.05 3.63 18.20
N THR A 331 7.84 3.66 16.87
CA THR A 331 8.48 2.72 15.95
C THR A 331 9.97 3.01 15.74
N GLY A 332 10.79 2.38 16.57
CA GLY A 332 12.23 2.26 16.44
C GLY A 332 12.72 0.87 16.79
N TRP A 333 14.04 0.69 16.78
CA TRP A 333 14.69 -0.54 17.24
C TRP A 333 14.26 -0.82 18.69
N ASN A 334 13.75 -2.02 18.97
CA ASN A 334 13.21 -2.33 20.29
C ASN A 334 14.33 -2.31 21.33
N LYS A 335 14.06 -1.77 22.51
CA LYS A 335 15.05 -1.74 23.61
C LYS A 335 15.60 -3.13 23.96
N GLN A 336 14.78 -4.17 23.78
CA GLN A 336 15.16 -5.57 24.01
C GLN A 336 16.23 -6.04 23.00
N ASP A 337 16.22 -5.51 21.77
CA ASP A 337 17.25 -5.75 20.74
C ASP A 337 18.53 -4.90 20.93
N LEU A 338 18.62 -4.12 22.02
CA LEU A 338 19.68 -3.12 22.26
C LEU A 338 20.34 -3.25 23.63
N GLY A 339 19.58 -3.71 24.63
CA GLY A 339 20.04 -4.00 25.99
C GLY A 339 20.09 -2.80 26.93
N GLY A 340 20.32 -3.09 28.21
CA GLY A 340 20.42 -2.06 29.25
C GLY A 340 21.58 -1.09 29.00
N GLY A 341 21.28 0.22 29.09
CA GLY A 341 22.26 1.30 28.97
C GLY A 341 22.51 1.84 27.56
N GLN A 342 21.79 1.35 26.53
CA GLN A 342 21.85 1.91 25.18
C GLN A 342 20.65 2.86 24.93
N PRO A 343 20.85 4.02 24.25
CA PRO A 343 19.79 4.96 23.96
C PRO A 343 18.76 4.40 22.97
N ALA A 344 17.56 4.98 22.93
CA ALA A 344 16.52 4.59 21.99
C ALA A 344 16.90 4.96 20.54
N TRP A 345 17.04 3.95 19.69
CA TRP A 345 17.36 4.10 18.26
C TRP A 345 16.10 3.91 17.42
N GLN A 346 16.00 4.60 16.27
CA GLN A 346 14.92 4.41 15.30
C GLN A 346 15.46 3.99 13.92
N ALA A 347 14.63 3.27 13.16
CA ALA A 347 14.84 3.05 11.73
C ALA A 347 14.15 4.21 10.96
N PRO A 348 14.81 4.88 10.00
CA PRO A 348 14.16 5.95 9.24
C PRO A 348 13.05 5.43 8.32
N LEU A 349 11.88 6.09 8.34
CA LEU A 349 10.73 5.74 7.51
C LEU A 349 10.91 6.01 5.99
N ALA A 350 11.99 6.70 5.58
CA ALA A 350 12.07 7.32 4.25
C ALA A 350 13.10 6.69 3.28
N ASP A 351 14.18 6.08 3.78
CA ASP A 351 15.40 5.90 2.97
C ASP A 351 15.60 4.46 2.44
N GLY A 352 14.63 3.55 2.62
CA GLY A 352 14.69 2.16 2.11
C GLY A 352 15.78 1.25 2.70
N CYS A 353 16.69 1.80 3.51
CA CYS A 353 17.81 1.11 4.14
C CYS A 353 17.42 0.44 5.48
N SER A 354 16.32 -0.32 5.46
CA SER A 354 15.78 -1.05 6.61
C SER A 354 16.14 -2.54 6.53
N GLY A 355 17.40 -2.86 6.84
CA GLY A 355 17.84 -4.23 7.11
C GLY A 355 17.34 -4.74 8.46
N TRP A 356 17.45 -6.06 8.67
CA TRP A 356 17.27 -6.66 9.99
C TRP A 356 18.49 -6.38 10.87
N ALA A 357 18.31 -6.31 12.20
CA ALA A 357 19.42 -6.30 13.14
C ALA A 357 19.14 -7.18 14.36
N LYS A 358 20.19 -7.52 15.10
CA LYS A 358 20.14 -8.31 16.33
C LYS A 358 21.31 -7.97 17.25
N ARG A 359 21.08 -7.88 18.55
CA ARG A 359 22.15 -7.78 19.55
C ARG A 359 22.87 -9.10 19.75
N ILE A 360 24.20 -9.02 19.86
CA ILE A 360 25.07 -10.15 20.16
C ILE A 360 25.13 -10.30 21.69
N GLU A 361 24.53 -11.35 22.24
CA GLU A 361 24.46 -11.55 23.70
C GLU A 361 25.70 -12.22 24.28
N SER A 362 26.42 -13.02 23.49
CA SER A 362 27.71 -13.61 23.87
C SER A 362 28.60 -13.81 22.64
N ALA A 363 29.93 -13.84 22.86
CA ALA A 363 30.89 -14.15 21.80
C ALA A 363 30.82 -15.62 21.30
N GLN A 364 29.99 -16.46 21.91
CA GLN A 364 29.73 -17.85 21.49
C GLN A 364 28.50 -17.98 20.60
N PHE A 365 27.73 -16.91 20.38
CA PHE A 365 26.37 -16.98 19.84
C PHE A 365 26.30 -17.52 18.39
N LEU A 366 27.37 -17.37 17.59
CA LEU A 366 27.51 -17.96 16.27
C LEU A 366 28.96 -18.38 16.02
N ALA A 367 29.21 -19.68 15.79
CA ALA A 367 30.52 -20.15 15.35
C ALA A 367 30.85 -19.54 13.97
N GLY A 368 31.90 -18.71 13.89
CA GLY A 368 32.32 -18.04 12.65
C GLY A 368 31.85 -16.59 12.48
N PHE A 369 31.39 -15.92 13.55
CA PHE A 369 31.17 -14.47 13.58
C PHE A 369 31.87 -13.87 14.81
N ASP A 370 32.96 -13.13 14.59
CA ASP A 370 33.73 -12.51 15.65
C ASP A 370 33.17 -11.10 15.94
N ALA A 371 32.45 -10.95 17.05
CA ALA A 371 31.96 -9.65 17.50
C ALA A 371 31.78 -9.61 19.03
N PRO A 372 32.10 -8.48 19.69
CA PRO A 372 31.96 -8.35 21.14
C PRO A 372 30.49 -8.40 21.58
N ALA A 373 30.26 -9.04 22.74
CA ALA A 373 28.96 -9.05 23.38
C ALA A 373 28.48 -7.63 23.70
N GLY A 374 27.19 -7.36 23.48
CA GLY A 374 26.55 -6.07 23.65
C GLY A 374 26.45 -5.22 22.38
N ALA A 375 27.07 -5.64 21.26
CA ALA A 375 26.99 -4.95 19.98
C ALA A 375 25.74 -5.29 19.15
N ILE A 376 25.41 -4.41 18.19
CA ILE A 376 24.32 -4.58 17.23
C ILE A 376 24.90 -5.12 15.91
N MET A 377 24.47 -6.30 15.48
CA MET A 377 24.71 -6.83 14.13
C MET A 377 23.57 -6.39 13.21
N THR A 378 23.87 -5.80 12.06
CA THR A 378 22.89 -5.45 11.02
C THR A 378 23.40 -5.80 9.62
N TYR A 379 22.49 -5.95 8.65
CA TYR A 379 22.84 -6.09 7.24
C TYR A 379 22.68 -4.74 6.52
N ALA A 380 23.78 -4.22 5.99
CA ALA A 380 23.80 -3.00 5.20
C ALA A 380 23.29 -3.26 3.76
N PRO A 381 22.80 -2.25 3.01
CA PRO A 381 22.71 -0.83 3.36
C PRO A 381 21.75 -0.59 4.54
N ALA A 382 22.26 0.10 5.56
CA ALA A 382 21.61 0.28 6.85
C ALA A 382 21.79 1.70 7.38
N SER A 383 20.78 2.21 8.07
CA SER A 383 20.85 3.49 8.77
C SER A 383 20.33 3.37 10.20
N ILE A 384 21.05 4.01 11.12
CA ILE A 384 20.85 3.94 12.57
C ILE A 384 20.67 5.38 13.06
N LEU A 385 19.44 5.73 13.46
CA LEU A 385 19.05 7.08 13.84
C LEU A 385 18.86 7.20 15.35
N TYR A 386 19.61 8.08 15.99
CA TYR A 386 19.30 8.60 17.32
C TYR A 386 18.60 9.95 17.18
N ARG A 387 17.63 10.22 18.05
CA ARG A 387 17.02 11.54 18.21
C ARG A 387 17.14 11.93 19.67
N VAL A 388 17.64 13.14 19.93
CA VAL A 388 17.66 13.71 21.28
C VAL A 388 16.20 13.88 21.75
N PRO A 389 15.81 13.33 22.91
CA PRO A 389 14.49 13.53 23.48
C PRO A 389 14.18 15.02 23.71
N TRP A 390 12.93 15.43 23.51
CA TRP A 390 12.53 16.85 23.55
C TRP A 390 12.48 17.45 24.96
N ASP A 391 12.47 16.59 25.98
CA ASP A 391 12.58 16.91 27.41
C ASP A 391 14.05 17.03 27.87
N THR A 392 15.03 16.64 27.05
CA THR A 392 16.45 16.76 27.40
C THR A 392 16.92 18.20 27.17
N PRO A 393 17.39 18.93 28.21
CA PRO A 393 17.90 20.29 28.02
C PRO A 393 19.11 20.29 27.08
N GLY A 394 19.15 21.26 26.17
CA GLY A 394 20.23 21.39 25.19
C GLY A 394 21.60 21.52 25.86
N GLY A 395 22.63 20.92 25.24
CA GLY A 395 23.95 20.81 25.85
C GLY A 395 25.03 20.38 24.87
N ALA A 396 26.09 19.77 25.40
CA ALA A 396 27.13 19.14 24.61
C ALA A 396 27.29 17.67 25.02
N LEU A 397 27.38 16.78 24.04
CA LEU A 397 27.57 15.36 24.22
C LEU A 397 28.88 14.89 23.60
N LYS A 398 29.38 13.75 24.07
CA LYS A 398 30.48 13.02 23.45
C LYS A 398 29.93 11.79 22.73
N ILE A 399 30.25 11.65 21.46
CA ILE A 399 29.93 10.48 20.65
C ILE A 399 31.10 9.52 20.72
N VAL A 400 30.87 8.29 21.16
CA VAL A 400 31.84 7.20 21.12
C VAL A 400 31.21 6.05 20.34
N GLY A 401 31.88 5.56 19.31
CA GLY A 401 31.43 4.35 18.64
C GLY A 401 32.51 3.66 17.85
N SER A 402 32.19 2.42 17.50
CA SER A 402 33.05 1.53 16.74
C SER A 402 32.22 0.73 15.74
N LEU A 403 32.82 0.44 14.59
CA LEU A 403 32.28 -0.31 13.46
C LEU A 403 33.21 -1.46 13.12
N TRP A 404 32.70 -2.58 12.63
CA TRP A 404 33.51 -3.68 12.12
C TRP A 404 32.72 -4.56 11.17
N HIS A 405 33.44 -5.27 10.29
CA HIS A 405 32.88 -6.34 9.50
C HIS A 405 32.73 -7.59 10.34
N ILE A 406 31.56 -8.23 10.28
CA ILE A 406 31.30 -9.49 10.99
C ILE A 406 31.52 -10.71 10.06
N ARG A 407 31.71 -10.48 8.75
CA ARG A 407 32.22 -11.46 7.79
C ARG A 407 33.12 -10.77 6.78
N HIS A 408 34.16 -11.48 6.33
CA HIS A 408 34.97 -11.06 5.19
C HIS A 408 34.30 -11.50 3.89
N VAL A 409 33.69 -10.55 3.17
CA VAL A 409 33.06 -10.79 1.85
C VAL A 409 33.78 -10.05 0.71
N GLY A 410 34.89 -9.37 1.00
CA GLY A 410 35.71 -8.63 0.05
C GLY A 410 35.21 -7.21 -0.24
N VAL A 411 34.33 -6.65 0.60
CA VAL A 411 33.63 -5.38 0.33
C VAL A 411 34.08 -4.29 1.30
N THR A 412 34.89 -3.35 0.82
CA THR A 412 35.16 -2.11 1.59
C THR A 412 33.91 -1.25 1.67
N ASN A 413 33.36 -1.11 2.87
CA ASN A 413 32.13 -0.37 3.13
C ASN A 413 32.40 1.14 3.30
N THR A 414 31.39 1.97 3.10
CA THR A 414 31.47 3.43 3.30
C THR A 414 30.45 3.83 4.36
N TRP A 415 30.90 4.55 5.39
CA TRP A 415 30.06 4.98 6.50
C TRP A 415 30.08 6.50 6.69
N LYS A 416 28.95 7.07 7.12
CA LYS A 416 28.80 8.50 7.40
C LYS A 416 28.02 8.73 8.70
N LEU A 417 28.48 9.66 9.53
CA LEU A 417 27.75 10.13 10.70
C LEU A 417 27.20 11.53 10.42
N TRP A 418 25.88 11.65 10.33
CA TRP A 418 25.15 12.88 10.12
C TRP A 418 24.64 13.48 11.43
N LYS A 419 24.47 14.80 11.42
CA LYS A 419 23.60 15.55 12.33
C LYS A 419 22.46 16.19 11.54
N ASN A 420 21.23 16.05 12.03
CA ASN A 420 19.99 16.62 11.48
C ASN A 420 19.77 16.33 9.98
N ASP A 421 20.34 15.23 9.48
CA ASP A 421 20.37 14.82 8.06
C ASP A 421 20.83 15.94 7.09
N LYS A 422 21.61 16.91 7.61
CA LYS A 422 22.08 18.12 6.90
C LYS A 422 23.58 18.34 6.99
N THR A 423 24.22 17.89 8.07
CA THR A 423 25.64 18.11 8.34
C THR A 423 26.33 16.77 8.56
N VAL A 424 27.30 16.40 7.72
CA VAL A 424 28.18 15.27 8.01
C VAL A 424 29.15 15.70 9.11
N LEU A 425 29.13 15.03 10.27
CA LEU A 425 30.07 15.25 11.36
C LEU A 425 31.42 14.59 11.05
N THR A 426 31.38 13.37 10.53
CA THR A 426 32.56 12.63 10.05
C THR A 426 32.12 11.46 9.17
N GLU A 427 33.00 11.00 8.30
CA GLU A 427 32.79 9.85 7.43
C GLU A 427 34.09 9.05 7.29
N GLY A 428 34.01 7.83 6.74
CA GLY A 428 35.18 7.00 6.52
C GLY A 428 34.92 5.75 5.69
N LEU A 429 36.01 5.02 5.45
CA LEU A 429 35.99 3.69 4.86
C LEU A 429 36.07 2.66 5.99
N LEU A 430 35.28 1.60 5.86
CA LEU A 430 35.42 0.37 6.62
C LEU A 430 36.04 -0.67 5.68
N GLU A 431 37.37 -0.68 5.64
CA GLU A 431 38.13 -1.66 4.87
C GLU A 431 37.88 -3.07 5.43
N ASP A 432 37.91 -4.08 4.55
CA ASP A 432 37.68 -5.48 4.93
C ASP A 432 39.02 -6.20 5.04
N LYS A 433 39.65 -6.18 6.24
CA LYS A 433 40.95 -6.80 6.50
C LYS A 433 40.84 -7.97 7.47
N SER A 434 41.67 -8.99 7.22
CA SER A 434 41.79 -10.16 8.11
C SER A 434 42.21 -9.72 9.52
N GLY A 435 41.36 -10.02 10.51
CA GLY A 435 41.58 -9.69 11.92
C GLY A 435 40.83 -8.45 12.44
N ASP A 436 40.15 -7.67 11.60
CA ASP A 436 39.40 -6.47 12.03
C ASP A 436 38.31 -6.78 13.08
N SER A 437 37.75 -7.99 13.03
CA SER A 437 36.76 -8.47 13.99
C SER A 437 37.28 -8.57 15.44
N ALA A 438 38.61 -8.61 15.63
CA ALA A 438 39.28 -8.52 16.93
C ALA A 438 39.79 -7.11 17.27
N SER A 439 39.63 -6.12 16.39
CA SER A 439 40.14 -4.75 16.53
C SER A 439 39.20 -3.75 15.82
N PRO A 440 38.06 -3.41 16.44
CA PRO A 440 37.00 -2.68 15.75
C PRO A 440 37.40 -1.26 15.40
N PHE A 441 37.02 -0.80 14.20
CA PHE A 441 37.31 0.53 13.69
C PHE A 441 36.59 1.59 14.54
N SER A 442 37.33 2.47 15.21
CA SER A 442 36.73 3.56 15.99
C SER A 442 36.30 4.72 15.09
N LEU A 443 35.09 5.27 15.31
CA LEU A 443 34.61 6.49 14.65
C LEU A 443 35.53 7.70 14.87
N ALA A 444 36.34 7.68 15.94
CA ALA A 444 37.40 8.65 16.20
C ALA A 444 38.45 8.76 15.07
N ASN A 445 38.60 7.71 14.26
CA ASN A 445 39.54 7.63 13.13
C ASN A 445 38.88 8.05 11.79
N GLY A 446 37.65 8.58 11.82
CA GLY A 446 37.01 9.16 10.63
C GLY A 446 37.71 10.43 10.14
N SER A 447 37.33 10.89 8.95
CA SER A 447 37.98 11.98 8.21
C SER A 447 38.11 13.32 8.95
N ALA A 448 37.28 13.55 9.97
CA ALA A 448 37.26 14.79 10.76
C ALA A 448 38.01 14.68 12.11
N GLY A 449 38.48 13.47 12.47
CA GLY A 449 39.22 13.20 13.70
C GLY A 449 38.39 13.20 15.00
N PRO A 450 39.02 12.86 16.14
CA PRO A 450 38.34 12.62 17.41
C PRO A 450 37.77 13.87 18.09
N SER A 451 38.32 15.05 17.78
CA SER A 451 37.92 16.32 18.40
C SER A 451 36.47 16.67 18.09
N VAL A 452 36.02 16.42 16.85
CA VAL A 452 34.65 16.70 16.39
C VAL A 452 33.60 15.90 17.15
N LEU A 453 33.95 14.72 17.69
CA LEU A 453 33.04 13.86 18.44
C LEU A 453 33.02 14.13 19.95
N THR A 454 33.89 15.00 20.48
CA THR A 454 34.12 15.12 21.94
C THR A 454 33.24 16.16 22.65
N ASN A 455 32.70 17.14 21.92
CA ASN A 455 31.85 18.20 22.49
C ASN A 455 30.80 18.66 21.45
N VAL A 456 30.03 17.72 20.93
CA VAL A 456 29.02 17.99 19.89
C VAL A 456 27.85 18.74 20.52
N PRO A 457 27.54 19.98 20.08
CA PRO A 457 26.38 20.70 20.60
C PRO A 457 25.11 20.02 20.12
N TYR A 458 24.12 19.89 21.01
CA TYR A 458 22.81 19.34 20.69
C TYR A 458 21.69 20.19 21.29
N ALA A 459 20.59 20.29 20.56
CA ALA A 459 19.31 20.83 21.00
C ALA A 459 18.30 19.69 21.21
N PRO A 460 17.21 19.90 21.98
CA PRO A 460 16.10 18.97 22.03
C PRO A 460 15.57 18.72 20.60
N GLY A 461 15.37 17.45 20.23
CA GLY A 461 14.90 17.08 18.90
C GLY A 461 15.97 16.98 17.79
N ASP A 462 17.23 17.34 18.05
CA ASP A 462 18.32 17.08 17.10
C ASP A 462 18.44 15.58 16.81
N SER A 463 18.74 15.21 15.56
CA SER A 463 19.00 13.84 15.14
C SER A 463 20.48 13.59 14.84
N PHE A 464 20.91 12.35 15.06
CA PHE A 464 22.23 11.85 14.71
C PHE A 464 22.06 10.54 13.97
N ARG A 465 22.47 10.47 12.70
CA ARG A 465 22.26 9.32 11.82
C ARG A 465 23.59 8.71 11.41
N LEU A 466 23.87 7.49 11.84
CA LEU A 466 24.94 6.68 11.27
C LEU A 466 24.38 5.93 10.05
N GLU A 467 25.06 6.03 8.92
CA GLU A 467 24.65 5.46 7.64
C GLU A 467 25.79 4.57 7.10
N ILE A 468 25.46 3.37 6.61
CA ILE A 468 26.39 2.38 6.05
C ILE A 468 25.80 1.89 4.73
N LEU A 469 26.57 1.98 3.64
CA LEU A 469 26.00 2.08 2.28
C LEU A 469 26.14 0.87 1.36
N LYS A 470 26.87 -0.20 1.72
CA LYS A 470 27.05 -1.39 0.85
C LYS A 470 26.63 -2.68 1.52
N ASP A 471 26.13 -3.60 0.70
CA ASP A 471 25.69 -4.96 1.03
C ASP A 471 26.71 -5.77 1.85
N ASP A 472 26.56 -5.78 3.18
CA ASP A 472 27.46 -6.53 4.10
C ASP A 472 26.89 -6.70 5.51
N PHE A 473 27.45 -7.63 6.29
CA PHE A 473 27.19 -7.80 7.72
C PHE A 473 28.12 -6.92 8.55
N VAL A 474 27.56 -5.87 9.14
CA VAL A 474 28.31 -4.88 9.92
C VAL A 474 27.88 -4.88 11.39
N GLY A 475 28.88 -4.86 12.26
CA GLY A 475 28.74 -4.70 13.69
C GLY A 475 28.87 -3.24 14.07
N VAL A 476 27.95 -2.76 14.89
CA VAL A 476 27.89 -1.38 15.35
C VAL A 476 27.78 -1.34 16.87
N ASN A 477 28.59 -0.49 17.49
CA ASN A 477 28.40 -0.03 18.86
C ASN A 477 28.52 1.49 18.87
N LEU A 478 27.51 2.21 19.36
CA LEU A 478 27.47 3.67 19.38
C LEU A 478 26.86 4.14 20.69
N THR A 479 27.49 5.12 21.34
CA THR A 479 27.15 5.61 22.68
C THR A 479 27.25 7.12 22.69
N PHE A 480 26.21 7.78 23.20
CA PHE A 480 26.20 9.21 23.49
C PHE A 480 26.39 9.42 24.99
N GLN A 481 27.49 10.07 25.37
CA GLN A 481 27.83 10.36 26.76
C GLN A 481 27.53 11.83 27.06
N GLY A 482 26.58 12.07 27.98
CA GLY A 482 26.30 13.40 28.53
C GLY A 482 27.27 13.76 29.66
N LYS A 483 27.44 15.07 29.94
CA LYS A 483 28.31 15.56 31.02
C LYS A 483 27.72 15.49 32.43
N GLN A 484 26.46 15.06 32.61
CA GLN A 484 25.74 15.20 33.88
C GLN A 484 25.36 13.88 34.58
N THR A 485 25.03 12.81 33.85
CA THR A 485 24.73 11.47 34.43
C THR A 485 25.04 10.34 33.43
N ASN A 486 25.33 9.14 33.94
CA ASN A 486 25.48 7.90 33.16
C ASN A 486 24.12 7.21 32.87
N ASP A 487 22.99 7.84 33.19
CA ASP A 487 21.67 7.21 33.27
C ASP A 487 20.69 7.76 32.23
N LEU A 488 20.39 6.95 31.20
CA LEU A 488 19.18 7.05 30.38
C LEU A 488 18.73 5.62 29.97
N ALA A 489 17.75 5.05 30.69
CA ALA A 489 17.23 3.71 30.41
C ALA A 489 15.75 3.53 30.84
N PHE A 490 14.83 3.27 29.89
CA PHE A 490 13.40 2.99 30.13
C PHE A 490 12.82 1.99 29.11
N ASP A 491 11.96 1.05 29.54
CA ASP A 491 11.36 -0.11 28.80
C ASP A 491 10.14 0.27 27.91
N PHE A 492 9.59 -0.47 26.91
CA PHE A 492 9.00 -1.85 26.91
C PHE A 492 8.89 -2.56 25.50
N SER A 493 7.73 -3.16 25.12
CA SER A 493 7.59 -4.48 24.41
C SER A 493 6.85 -4.56 23.04
N PHE A 494 6.98 -5.72 22.34
CA PHE A 494 6.57 -6.05 20.95
C PHE A 494 5.14 -6.58 20.64
N THR A 495 4.73 -6.43 19.36
CA THR A 495 4.22 -7.45 18.37
C THR A 495 4.00 -6.79 16.99
N SER A 496 4.09 -7.39 15.78
CA SER A 496 4.58 -8.70 15.27
C SER A 496 4.78 -8.66 13.72
N ASN A 497 5.19 -9.77 13.05
CA ASN A 497 5.65 -9.85 11.63
C ASN A 497 4.61 -10.46 10.64
N PRO A 498 4.75 -10.35 9.29
CA PRO A 498 5.48 -11.36 8.46
C PRO A 498 6.23 -10.78 7.22
N ALA A 499 7.24 -11.40 6.58
CA ALA A 499 8.02 -12.64 6.81
C ALA A 499 9.41 -12.55 6.10
N PRO A 500 10.45 -13.32 6.54
CA PRO A 500 11.79 -13.29 5.96
C PRO A 500 12.11 -14.49 5.03
N THR A 501 13.08 -14.33 4.13
CA THR A 501 13.62 -15.42 3.29
C THR A 501 14.67 -16.27 4.03
N GLY A 502 14.23 -17.43 4.52
CA GLY A 502 15.01 -18.68 4.41
C GLY A 502 16.25 -18.90 5.31
N TRP A 503 16.06 -18.95 6.63
CA TRP A 503 16.82 -19.84 7.54
C TRP A 503 15.88 -20.35 8.66
N GLN A 504 16.03 -21.60 9.11
CA GLN A 504 15.18 -22.26 10.13
C GLN A 504 16.00 -22.90 11.27
N TYR A 505 15.30 -23.30 12.34
CA TYR A 505 15.75 -23.90 13.63
C TYR A 505 16.21 -22.89 14.71
N SER A 506 15.85 -23.03 16.00
CA SER A 506 14.96 -23.99 16.69
C SER A 506 14.36 -23.40 17.99
N GLU A 507 13.40 -24.10 18.60
CA GLU A 507 12.63 -23.65 19.78
C GLU A 507 13.40 -23.54 21.11
N SER A 508 12.77 -22.78 22.01
CA SER A 508 12.81 -22.85 23.48
C SER A 508 14.10 -22.50 24.24
N LEU A 509 14.08 -21.32 24.87
CA LEU A 509 14.61 -21.15 26.22
C LEU A 509 13.55 -20.51 27.10
N ALA A 510 13.00 -21.31 28.02
CA ALA A 510 12.15 -20.83 29.09
C ALA A 510 12.96 -20.63 30.38
N GLN A 511 12.58 -19.58 31.13
CA GLN A 511 12.90 -19.29 32.53
C GLN A 511 14.31 -18.75 32.86
N GLY A 512 14.32 -17.44 33.16
CA GLY A 512 15.45 -16.71 33.74
C GLY A 512 15.10 -15.46 34.57
N GLY A 513 13.82 -15.17 34.86
CA GLY A 513 13.47 -14.09 35.81
C GLY A 513 12.13 -13.37 35.65
N GLY A 514 11.07 -13.88 36.30
CA GLY A 514 9.94 -13.07 36.82
C GLY A 514 8.84 -12.60 35.84
N PRO A 515 7.58 -12.48 36.30
CA PRO A 515 6.49 -11.96 35.48
C PRO A 515 6.46 -10.43 35.50
N ILE A 516 6.83 -9.79 34.39
CA ILE A 516 6.48 -8.39 34.15
C ILE A 516 5.11 -8.38 33.45
N GLY A 517 4.10 -7.88 34.16
CA GLY A 517 2.76 -7.66 33.59
C GLY A 517 2.76 -6.56 32.51
N PRO A 518 1.59 -6.22 31.93
CA PRO A 518 1.53 -5.27 30.82
C PRO A 518 1.92 -3.86 31.30
N LEU A 519 3.16 -3.49 31.06
CA LEU A 519 3.70 -2.16 31.30
C LEU A 519 3.84 -1.41 29.96
N LEU A 520 2.71 -1.19 29.28
CA LEU A 520 2.57 0.02 28.50
C LEU A 520 2.43 1.19 29.49
N GLN A 521 3.54 1.61 30.10
CA GLN A 521 3.55 2.91 30.78
C GLN A 521 3.61 4.00 29.70
N PRO A 522 2.77 5.03 29.81
CA PRO A 522 2.73 6.08 28.80
C PRO A 522 4.05 6.85 28.80
N HIS A 523 4.76 6.85 27.67
CA HIS A 523 5.82 7.83 27.47
C HIS A 523 5.25 9.25 27.63
N ALA A 524 6.08 10.15 28.18
CA ALA A 524 5.72 11.54 28.41
C ALA A 524 5.07 12.16 27.16
N ALA A 525 3.99 12.91 27.37
CA ALA A 525 3.04 13.34 26.34
C ALA A 525 3.74 13.75 25.03
N VAL A 526 3.61 12.93 24.00
CA VAL A 526 4.06 13.27 22.65
C VAL A 526 3.35 14.55 22.25
N ALA A 527 4.13 15.61 21.96
CA ALA A 527 3.59 16.90 21.57
C ALA A 527 2.58 16.72 20.42
N PRO A 528 1.32 17.18 20.54
CA PRO A 528 0.28 16.88 19.54
C PRO A 528 0.61 17.33 18.12
N GLU A 529 1.47 18.36 18.00
CA GLU A 529 2.14 18.81 16.78
C GLU A 529 2.74 17.66 15.95
N ARG A 530 3.30 16.65 16.62
CA ARG A 530 3.96 15.50 15.98
C ARG A 530 2.95 14.54 15.36
N TRP A 531 1.84 14.29 16.06
CA TRP A 531 0.72 13.52 15.49
C TRP A 531 0.12 14.24 14.29
N ILE A 532 0.03 15.58 14.34
CA ILE A 532 -0.47 16.41 13.24
C ILE A 532 0.44 16.35 12.01
N ASP A 533 1.75 16.64 12.13
CA ASP A 533 2.67 16.56 10.98
C ASP A 533 2.71 15.13 10.40
N GLN A 534 2.67 14.10 11.25
CA GLN A 534 2.63 12.72 10.78
C GLN A 534 1.30 12.36 10.10
N ALA A 535 0.17 12.88 10.58
CA ALA A 535 -1.13 12.68 9.95
C ALA A 535 -1.16 13.27 8.54
N TRP A 536 -0.63 14.48 8.33
CA TRP A 536 -0.48 15.09 7.00
C TRP A 536 0.43 14.27 6.09
N ARG A 537 1.55 13.74 6.61
CA ARG A 537 2.48 12.91 5.81
C ARG A 537 1.85 11.61 5.34
N ILE A 538 1.04 10.99 6.17
CA ILE A 538 0.36 9.73 5.84
C ILE A 538 -0.87 10.01 4.97
N ALA A 539 -1.69 11.01 5.28
CA ALA A 539 -2.92 11.29 4.53
C ALA A 539 -2.68 11.97 3.17
N PHE A 540 -1.68 12.86 3.07
CA PHE A 540 -1.46 13.74 1.90
C PHE A 540 -0.04 13.65 1.31
N GLY A 541 0.84 12.79 1.84
CA GLY A 541 2.21 12.63 1.33
C GLY A 541 3.15 13.83 1.56
N ARG A 542 2.73 14.85 2.33
CA ARG A 542 3.51 16.06 2.61
C ARG A 542 3.53 16.45 4.08
N ALA A 543 4.44 17.34 4.47
CA ALA A 543 4.42 17.95 5.79
C ALA A 543 3.22 18.91 5.96
N ALA A 544 2.75 19.06 7.19
CA ALA A 544 1.81 20.12 7.54
C ALA A 544 2.53 21.48 7.53
N SER A 545 1.89 22.52 6.99
CA SER A 545 2.41 23.89 7.07
C SER A 545 2.15 24.49 8.47
N PRO A 546 2.93 25.50 8.90
CA PRO A 546 2.73 26.14 10.21
C PRO A 546 1.29 26.59 10.53
N PRO A 547 0.51 27.21 9.62
CA PRO A 547 -0.89 27.55 9.92
C PRO A 547 -1.78 26.30 10.04
N GLU A 548 -1.61 25.27 9.21
CA GLU A 548 -2.36 24.01 9.33
C GLU A 548 -2.12 23.32 10.67
N ILE A 549 -0.87 23.37 11.18
CA ILE A 549 -0.53 22.84 12.52
C ILE A 549 -1.29 23.62 13.60
N GLN A 550 -1.33 24.95 13.51
CA GLN A 550 -2.04 25.80 14.49
C GLN A 550 -3.56 25.55 14.46
N GLU A 551 -4.16 25.47 13.28
CA GLU A 551 -5.60 25.18 13.11
C GLU A 551 -5.94 23.77 13.62
N ALA A 552 -5.12 22.76 13.31
CA ALA A 552 -5.32 21.39 13.77
C ALA A 552 -5.16 21.25 15.30
N LEU A 553 -4.20 21.97 15.92
CA LEU A 553 -4.07 22.05 17.38
C LEU A 553 -5.30 22.68 18.02
N GLN A 554 -5.79 23.81 17.48
CA GLN A 554 -6.98 24.50 17.99
C GLN A 554 -8.24 23.63 17.87
N LEU A 555 -8.37 22.91 16.74
CA LEU A 555 -9.44 21.94 16.54
C LEU A 555 -9.34 20.79 17.56
N LEU A 556 -8.17 20.19 17.74
CA LEU A 556 -7.95 19.10 18.70
C LEU A 556 -8.27 19.52 20.14
N GLU A 557 -7.88 20.73 20.55
CA GLU A 557 -8.26 21.32 21.84
C GLU A 557 -9.78 21.49 21.98
N THR A 558 -10.44 22.01 20.95
CA THR A 558 -11.89 22.27 20.96
C THR A 558 -12.69 20.97 21.04
N LEU A 559 -12.28 19.95 20.28
CA LEU A 559 -12.88 18.62 20.29
C LEU A 559 -12.66 17.93 21.65
N THR A 560 -11.46 18.00 22.21
CA THR A 560 -11.16 17.45 23.55
C THR A 560 -12.04 18.09 24.64
N LYS A 561 -12.24 19.42 24.57
CA LYS A 561 -13.13 20.15 25.49
C LYS A 561 -14.60 19.74 25.30
N THR A 562 -15.06 19.59 24.05
CA THR A 562 -16.44 19.18 23.75
C THR A 562 -16.73 17.75 24.23
N GLU A 563 -15.86 16.78 23.90
CA GLU A 563 -16.00 15.38 24.32
C GLU A 563 -15.95 15.19 25.85
N SER A 564 -15.35 16.13 26.59
CA SER A 564 -15.41 16.11 28.06
C SER A 564 -16.84 16.21 28.63
N THR A 565 -17.81 16.68 27.82
CA THR A 565 -19.23 16.78 28.18
C THR A 565 -20.08 15.60 27.70
N ALA A 566 -19.56 14.76 26.79
CA ALA A 566 -20.32 13.72 26.10
C ALA A 566 -20.18 12.34 26.76
N LYS A 567 -21.31 11.64 26.97
CA LYS A 567 -21.35 10.25 27.46
C LYS A 567 -21.24 9.23 26.31
N SER A 568 -20.20 9.32 25.49
CA SER A 568 -19.92 8.31 24.47
C SER A 568 -19.55 6.96 25.12
N GLN A 569 -20.22 5.88 24.74
CA GLN A 569 -19.98 4.51 25.23
C GLN A 569 -19.16 3.62 24.28
N GLU A 570 -18.64 4.15 23.17
CA GLU A 570 -17.95 3.33 22.16
C GLU A 570 -16.61 2.74 22.64
N SER A 571 -16.28 1.55 22.16
CA SER A 571 -14.99 0.90 22.38
C SER A 571 -13.92 1.55 21.50
N LEU A 572 -12.81 1.99 22.09
CA LEU A 572 -11.63 2.46 21.36
C LEU A 572 -10.72 1.28 20.99
N PRO A 573 -9.97 1.35 19.86
CA PRO A 573 -8.86 0.45 19.56
C PRO A 573 -7.84 0.38 20.70
N VAL A 574 -7.16 -0.78 20.82
CA VAL A 574 -6.18 -1.04 21.88
C VAL A 574 -5.02 -0.02 21.85
N LEU A 575 -4.58 0.40 20.67
CA LEU A 575 -3.51 1.39 20.48
C LEU A 575 -3.88 2.78 21.03
N LEU A 576 -5.17 3.13 21.05
CA LEU A 576 -5.67 4.38 21.62
C LEU A 576 -5.92 4.33 23.13
N ALA A 577 -5.87 3.14 23.75
CA ALA A 577 -6.12 2.99 25.19
C ALA A 577 -5.02 3.62 26.07
N ALA A 578 -3.85 3.94 25.50
CA ALA A 578 -2.77 4.65 26.18
C ALA A 578 -3.05 6.16 26.39
N LEU A 579 -4.00 6.75 25.65
CA LEU A 579 -4.38 8.15 25.79
C LEU A 579 -5.62 8.32 26.68
N PRO A 580 -5.79 9.49 27.33
CA PRO A 580 -7.07 9.88 27.91
C PRO A 580 -8.20 9.77 26.88
N ARG A 581 -9.31 9.12 27.23
CA ARG A 581 -10.42 8.81 26.31
C ARG A 581 -10.90 10.00 25.46
N GLN A 582 -10.97 11.19 26.05
CA GLN A 582 -11.36 12.43 25.37
C GLN A 582 -10.36 12.83 24.27
N GLN A 583 -9.06 12.73 24.57
CA GLN A 583 -7.99 13.03 23.62
C GLN A 583 -7.90 11.98 22.50
N ALA A 584 -8.14 10.71 22.82
CA ALA A 584 -8.23 9.63 21.83
C ALA A 584 -9.40 9.84 20.85
N ILE A 585 -10.59 10.19 21.35
CA ILE A 585 -11.76 10.49 20.50
C ILE A 585 -11.51 11.75 19.67
N ALA A 586 -10.95 12.81 20.25
CA ALA A 586 -10.62 14.04 19.55
C ALA A 586 -9.58 13.82 18.42
N LEU A 587 -8.58 12.96 18.65
CA LEU A 587 -7.60 12.59 17.62
C LEU A 587 -8.23 11.75 16.50
N ALA A 588 -9.15 10.84 16.81
CA ALA A 588 -9.93 10.10 15.81
C ALA A 588 -10.86 11.03 15.01
N GLN A 589 -11.48 12.03 15.65
CA GLN A 589 -12.29 13.06 14.98
C GLN A 589 -11.44 13.94 14.05
N LEU A 590 -10.22 14.30 14.46
CA LEU A 590 -9.25 14.97 13.59
C LEU A 590 -8.91 14.08 12.38
N CYS A 591 -8.59 12.81 12.58
CA CYS A 591 -8.32 11.85 11.50
C CYS A 591 -9.51 11.72 10.52
N LEU A 592 -10.74 11.69 11.04
CA LEU A 592 -11.95 11.66 10.22
C LEU A 592 -12.12 12.96 9.39
N ALA A 593 -11.78 14.11 9.97
CA ALA A 593 -11.79 15.37 9.25
C ALA A 593 -10.77 15.38 8.10
N LEU A 594 -9.57 14.81 8.30
CA LEU A 594 -8.55 14.69 7.24
C LEU A 594 -9.03 13.82 6.08
N PHE A 595 -9.64 12.67 6.35
CA PHE A 595 -10.22 11.81 5.30
C PHE A 595 -11.35 12.49 4.51
N ASN A 596 -11.98 13.52 5.08
CA ASN A 596 -13.05 14.28 4.44
C ASN A 596 -12.55 15.59 3.78
N LEU A 597 -11.25 15.89 3.83
CA LEU A 597 -10.67 17.00 3.07
C LEU A 597 -10.55 16.59 1.59
N ASN A 598 -10.78 17.54 0.69
CA ASN A 598 -10.54 17.33 -0.75
C ASN A 598 -9.10 16.85 -1.02
N GLU A 599 -8.11 17.26 -0.23
CA GLU A 599 -6.73 16.81 -0.40
C GLU A 599 -6.55 15.29 -0.19
N PHE A 600 -7.45 14.61 0.54
CA PHE A 600 -7.46 13.14 0.63
C PHE A 600 -8.05 12.48 -0.62
N LEU A 601 -8.91 13.20 -1.35
CA LEU A 601 -9.68 12.66 -2.49
C LEU A 601 -8.96 12.81 -3.82
N TYR A 602 -7.89 13.62 -3.90
CA TYR A 602 -7.19 13.95 -5.14
C TYR A 602 -5.69 13.65 -5.04
N VAL A 603 -5.10 13.22 -6.16
CA VAL A 603 -3.66 13.01 -6.33
C VAL A 603 -3.12 14.01 -7.35
N ASP A 604 -1.92 14.53 -7.09
CA ASP A 604 -1.16 15.49 -7.91
C ASP A 604 -0.37 14.84 -9.07
#